data_AF-A0A929Z522-F1
#
_entry.id   AF-A0A929Z522-F1
#
_cell.length_a   1.000
_cell.length_b   1.000
_cell.length_c   1.000
_cell.angle_alpha   90.00
_cell.angle_beta   90.00
_cell.angle_gamma   90.00
#
_symmetry.space_group_name_H-M   'P 1'
#
loop_
_entity.id
_entity.type
_entity.pdbx_description
1 polymer ?
#
loop_
_entity_poly.entity_id
_entity_poly.type
_entity_poly.pdbx_seq_one_letter_code
_entity_poly.pdbx_strand_id
1 'polypeptide(L)'
;MLLKDLLLSTEIVDSIGNLETNITGIAIDSRRVRPGFLFVAVKGTQTDGHAFVDKAIENGAAALVVCEPVNAPKVSAVVRVSDTE
;
A
#
# COMPACT_ATOMS: atom_id res chain seq x y z
N MET A 1 10.49 -6.23 -8.25
CA MET A 1 9.98 -5.13 -9.11
C MET A 1 9.99 -3.88 -8.27
N LEU A 2 10.31 -2.69 -8.80
CA LEU A 2 10.33 -1.49 -7.95
C LEU A 2 8.91 -0.95 -7.78
N LEU A 3 8.64 -0.36 -6.63
CA LEU A 3 7.34 0.25 -6.34
C LEU A 3 6.98 1.31 -7.40
N LYS A 4 7.93 2.15 -7.83
CA LYS A 4 7.71 3.14 -8.90
C LYS A 4 7.23 2.51 -10.22
N ASP A 5 7.65 1.29 -10.55
CA ASP A 5 7.23 0.60 -11.78
C ASP A 5 5.74 0.21 -11.71
N LEU A 6 5.23 -0.07 -10.51
CA LEU A 6 3.82 -0.41 -10.28
C LEU A 6 2.91 0.82 -10.34
N LEU A 7 3.46 2.00 -10.12
CA LEU A 7 2.71 3.25 -10.03
C LEU A 7 2.72 4.06 -11.33
N LEU A 8 3.36 3.56 -12.39
CA LEU A 8 3.50 4.27 -13.67
C LEU A 8 2.17 4.67 -14.32
N SER A 9 1.09 3.94 -14.01
CA SER A 9 -0.26 4.19 -14.56
C SER A 9 -1.26 4.63 -13.49
N THR A 10 -0.79 5.07 -12.32
CA THR A 10 -1.64 5.52 -11.22
C THR A 10 -1.42 6.99 -10.93
N GLU A 11 -2.50 7.74 -10.69
CA GLU A 11 -2.42 9.13 -10.25
C GLU A 11 -2.06 9.17 -8.75
N ILE A 12 -0.79 9.44 -8.47
CA ILE A 12 -0.28 9.60 -7.11
C ILE A 12 -0.62 11.03 -6.63
N VAL A 13 -1.41 11.11 -5.56
CA VAL A 13 -1.71 12.38 -4.86
C VAL A 13 -0.55 12.78 -3.97
N ASP A 14 0.01 11.81 -3.25
CA ASP A 14 1.10 12.04 -2.30
C ASP A 14 1.91 10.75 -2.12
N SER A 15 3.18 10.89 -1.72
CA SER A 15 4.01 9.73 -1.41
C SER A 15 5.04 10.05 -0.35
N ILE A 16 5.20 9.15 0.60
CA ILE A 16 6.13 9.27 1.73
C ILE A 16 7.05 8.05 1.72
N GLY A 17 8.37 8.28 1.80
CA GLY A 17 9.36 7.21 1.86
C GLY A 17 10.03 6.89 0.51
N ASN A 18 10.46 5.65 0.32
CA ASN A 18 11.29 5.24 -0.82
C ASN A 18 10.49 4.51 -1.91
N LEU A 19 10.23 5.19 -3.03
CA LEU A 19 9.55 4.60 -4.20
C LEU A 19 10.40 3.59 -4.99
N GLU A 20 11.68 3.43 -4.65
CA GLU A 20 12.56 2.39 -5.17
C GLU A 20 12.55 1.13 -4.29
N THR A 21 11.60 1.02 -3.37
CA THR A 21 11.40 -0.20 -2.58
C THR A 21 11.10 -1.39 -3.50
N ASN A 22 11.79 -2.49 -3.29
CA ASN A 22 11.58 -3.71 -4.06
C ASN A 22 10.35 -4.46 -3.54
N ILE A 23 9.38 -4.65 -4.44
CA ILE A 23 8.13 -5.35 -4.20
C ILE A 23 8.20 -6.76 -4.80
N THR A 24 7.81 -7.76 -4.00
CA THR A 24 7.80 -9.18 -4.37
C THR A 24 6.40 -9.72 -4.69
N GLY A 25 5.35 -8.96 -4.35
CA GLY A 25 3.97 -9.33 -4.62
C GLY A 25 3.01 -8.21 -4.24
N ILE A 26 1.75 -8.32 -4.66
CA ILE A 26 0.70 -7.34 -4.38
C ILE A 26 -0.45 -8.06 -3.70
N ALA A 27 -1.00 -7.48 -2.64
CA ALA A 27 -2.16 -8.01 -1.94
C ALA A 27 -3.14 -6.89 -1.58
N ILE A 28 -4.41 -7.10 -1.88
CA ILE A 28 -5.52 -6.26 -1.42
C ILE A 28 -6.15 -6.77 -0.11
N ASP A 29 -5.80 -8.01 0.28
CA ASP A 29 -6.24 -8.64 1.52
C ASP A 29 -5.06 -8.74 2.47
N SER A 30 -5.17 -8.09 3.63
CA SER A 30 -4.11 -8.04 4.64
C SER A 30 -3.70 -9.42 5.13
N ARG A 31 -4.61 -10.41 5.11
CA ARG A 31 -4.34 -11.80 5.52
C ARG A 31 -3.45 -12.55 4.54
N ARG A 32 -3.32 -12.04 3.31
CA ARG A 32 -2.49 -12.61 2.25
C ARG A 32 -1.14 -11.90 2.10
N VAL A 33 -0.93 -10.80 2.83
CA VAL A 33 0.32 -10.05 2.84
C VAL A 33 1.44 -10.94 3.39
N ARG A 34 2.61 -10.82 2.76
CA ARG A 34 3.85 -11.49 3.15
C ARG A 34 4.99 -10.48 3.14
N PRO A 35 6.14 -10.80 3.77
CA PRO A 35 7.33 -9.98 3.69
C PRO A 35 7.68 -9.57 2.24
N GLY A 36 7.80 -8.26 2.01
CA GLY A 36 8.11 -7.72 0.68
C GLY A 36 6.90 -7.36 -0.19
N PHE A 37 5.68 -7.57 0.29
CA PHE A 37 4.48 -7.29 -0.50
C PHE A 37 4.09 -5.80 -0.45
N LEU A 38 3.46 -5.35 -1.52
CA LEU A 38 2.68 -4.12 -1.58
C LEU A 38 1.27 -4.42 -1.10
N PHE A 39 0.80 -3.73 -0.07
CA PHE A 39 -0.60 -3.80 0.34
C PHE A 39 -1.38 -2.61 -0.20
N VAL A 40 -2.52 -2.87 -0.84
CA VAL A 40 -3.38 -1.84 -1.42
C VAL A 40 -4.66 -1.77 -0.59
N ALA A 41 -4.80 -0.70 0.20
CA ALA A 41 -5.99 -0.40 0.96
C ALA A 41 -7.01 0.27 0.04
N VAL A 42 -7.91 -0.53 -0.51
CA VAL A 42 -9.04 -0.03 -1.30
C VAL A 42 -10.22 0.21 -0.37
N LYS A 43 -10.94 1.32 -0.59
CA LYS A 43 -12.21 1.59 0.09
C LYS A 43 -13.30 0.72 -0.54
N GLY A 44 -13.63 -0.39 0.11
CA GLY A 44 -14.70 -1.29 -0.35
C GLY A 44 -16.07 -0.84 0.15
N THR A 45 -17.13 -1.28 -0.52
CA THR A 45 -18.53 -1.07 -0.11
C THR A 45 -18.90 -1.80 1.19
N GLN A 46 -18.21 -2.90 1.51
CA GLN A 46 -18.49 -3.73 2.69
C GLN A 46 -17.46 -3.52 3.82
N THR A 47 -16.22 -3.16 3.52
CA THR A 47 -15.17 -2.99 4.53
C THR A 47 -14.11 -2.02 4.05
N ASP A 48 -13.69 -1.15 4.96
CA ASP A 48 -12.61 -0.21 4.74
C ASP A 48 -11.24 -0.91 4.83
N GLY A 49 -10.51 -0.98 3.71
CA GLY A 49 -9.17 -1.55 3.63
C GLY A 49 -8.15 -0.85 4.54
N HIS A 50 -8.38 0.43 4.86
CA HIS A 50 -7.46 1.23 5.69
C HIS A 50 -7.42 0.71 7.13
N ALA A 51 -8.51 0.12 7.63
CA ALA A 51 -8.56 -0.53 8.94
C ALA A 51 -7.59 -1.71 9.07
N PHE A 52 -7.09 -2.24 7.95
CA PHE A 52 -6.16 -3.37 7.92
C PHE A 52 -4.72 -2.99 7.60
N VAL A 53 -4.41 -1.70 7.50
CA VAL A 53 -3.05 -1.23 7.26
C VAL A 53 -2.10 -1.74 8.33
N ASP A 54 -2.45 -1.60 9.61
CA ASP A 54 -1.63 -2.12 10.71
C ASP A 54 -1.37 -3.63 10.58
N LYS A 55 -2.39 -4.39 10.18
CA LYS A 55 -2.26 -5.84 9.97
C LYS A 55 -1.31 -6.15 8.81
N ALA A 56 -1.39 -5.40 7.72
CA ALA A 56 -0.48 -5.55 6.59
C ALA A 56 0.98 -5.25 6.98
N ILE A 57 1.18 -4.21 7.79
CA ILE A 57 2.49 -3.86 8.35
C ILE A 57 3.03 -5.00 9.22
N GLU A 58 2.22 -5.53 10.14
CA GLU A 58 2.59 -6.67 10.98
C GLU A 58 2.96 -7.91 10.15
N ASN A 59 2.28 -8.13 9.03
CA ASN A 59 2.53 -9.25 8.11
C ASN A 59 3.75 -9.03 7.19
N GLY A 60 4.42 -7.88 7.29
CA GLY A 60 5.65 -7.58 6.55
C GLY A 60 5.46 -6.86 5.23
N ALA A 61 4.38 -6.09 5.06
CA ALA A 61 4.24 -5.19 3.92
C ALA A 61 5.48 -4.29 3.79
N ALA A 62 6.07 -4.25 2.60
CA ALA A 62 7.19 -3.36 2.29
C ALA A 62 6.71 -1.95 1.96
N ALA A 63 5.53 -1.83 1.34
CA ALA A 63 4.91 -0.57 1.01
C ALA A 63 3.38 -0.65 1.04
N LEU A 64 2.74 0.51 1.11
CA LEU A 64 1.30 0.67 1.19
C LEU A 64 0.80 1.60 0.08
N VAL A 65 -0.31 1.24 -0.54
CA VAL A 65 -1.12 2.14 -1.36
C VAL A 65 -2.43 2.41 -0.63
N VAL A 66 -2.79 3.67 -0.45
CA VAL A 66 -3.97 4.12 0.30
C VAL A 66 -4.67 5.25 -0.46
N CYS A 67 -5.97 5.47 -0.25
CA CYS A 67 -6.63 6.70 -0.74
C CYS A 67 -6.77 7.76 0.37
N GLU A 68 -6.75 7.35 1.63
CA GLU A 68 -6.81 8.25 2.78
C GLU A 68 -5.46 8.32 3.51
N PRO A 69 -5.15 9.44 4.21
CA PRO A 69 -3.91 9.55 4.98
C PRO A 69 -3.87 8.52 6.12
N VAL A 70 -2.80 7.72 6.17
CA VAL A 70 -2.57 6.73 7.23
C VAL A 70 -1.23 6.93 7.90
N ASN A 71 -1.14 6.62 9.18
CA ASN A 71 0.12 6.63 9.91
C ASN A 71 0.78 5.25 9.85
N ALA A 72 1.82 5.10 9.02
CA ALA A 72 2.50 3.83 8.82
C ALA A 72 4.03 3.99 8.88
N PRO A 73 4.63 4.26 10.06
CA PRO A 73 6.05 4.57 10.19
C PRO A 73 6.98 3.36 9.97
N LYS A 74 6.43 2.14 9.90
CA LYS A 74 7.20 0.89 9.81
C LYS A 74 7.38 0.36 8.38
N VAL A 75 6.75 0.97 7.38
CA VAL A 75 6.91 0.57 5.98
C VAL A 75 7.93 1.46 5.27
N SER A 76 8.51 0.95 4.19
CA SER A 76 9.51 1.69 3.42
C SER A 76 8.90 2.81 2.58
N ALA A 77 7.63 2.66 2.18
CA ALA A 77 6.90 3.69 1.46
C ALA A 77 5.39 3.61 1.68
N VAL A 78 4.75 4.77 1.70
CA VAL A 78 3.28 4.95 1.66
C VAL A 78 2.96 5.81 0.45
N VAL A 79 2.06 5.34 -0.38
CA VAL A 79 1.62 6.03 -1.60
C VAL A 79 0.15 6.31 -1.47
N ARG A 80 -0.22 7.59 -1.55
CA ARG A 80 -1.59 8.02 -1.61
C ARG A 80 -2.00 8.22 -3.05
N VAL A 81 -3.07 7.55 -3.47
CA VAL A 81 -3.65 7.71 -4.82
C VAL A 81 -4.96 8.47 -4.74
N SER A 82 -5.33 9.14 -5.84
CA SER A 82 -6.65 9.74 -5.99
C SER A 82 -7.66 8.60 -6.01
N ASP A 83 -8.74 8.71 -5.24
CA ASP A 83 -9.79 7.69 -5.14
C ASP A 83 -10.21 7.24 -6.56
N THR A 84 -9.99 5.96 -6.87
CA THR A 84 -10.44 5.36 -8.13
C THR A 84 -11.86 4.86 -7.92
N GLU A 85 -12.83 5.55 -8.53
CA GLU A 85 -14.19 5.04 -8.72
C GLU A 85 -14.22 3.71 -9.50
#